data_AF-A0A443NBU1-F1
#
_entry.id   AF-A0A443NBU1-F1
#
_cell.length_a   1.000
_cell.length_b   1.000
_cell.length_c   1.000
_cell.angle_alpha   90.00
_cell.angle_beta   90.00
_cell.angle_gamma   90.00
#
_symmetry.space_group_name_H-M   'P 1'
#
loop_
_entity.id
_entity.type
_entity.pdbx_description
1 polymer ?
#
loop_
_entity_poly.entity_id
_entity_poly.type
_entity_poly.pdbx_seq_one_letter_code
_entity_poly.pdbx_strand_id
1 'polypeptide(L)'
;MGTLQKFPPKCRFPPPVLINSIPSHSTPKTLFFPTNFRRFCTSSVNLGSTHCKKKSGVRASVGVRVSGSQLKENWLDSLSCPFMEKGSHLGFDVEEVDSTAASECVIGIDPDISGALAVLKGDGVGFSAQVFDTPHLQVLVGKRVRKRLDARSIVQLLRSFAVPEGTIAYIEQSRPFPKDGKQGWWSGGFSYGLWIGILVASGFSVVPVSSLLWKNQFELCGSSSNKDDSRRAASALFPSLSSLLKRKKDHGRAEALLIAAYGKGFKRPSESFVECDAKEGKSRDAKCLIGEVGNE
;
A
#
# COMPACT_ATOMS: atom_id res chain seq x y z
N MET A 1 42.46 -27.07 -36.82
CA MET A 1 41.99 -26.31 -38.00
C MET A 1 40.47 -26.15 -37.91
N GLY A 2 40.01 -24.93 -37.65
CA GLY A 2 38.65 -24.40 -37.93
C GLY A 2 37.40 -25.13 -37.43
N THR A 3 37.01 -24.97 -36.17
CA THR A 3 35.67 -25.34 -35.69
C THR A 3 34.66 -24.24 -36.02
N LEU A 4 33.83 -24.46 -37.04
CA LEU A 4 32.74 -23.57 -37.46
C LEU A 4 31.60 -23.58 -36.42
N GLN A 5 31.45 -22.47 -35.70
CA GLN A 5 30.34 -22.24 -34.77
C GLN A 5 29.09 -21.82 -35.57
N LYS A 6 28.07 -22.69 -35.60
CA LYS A 6 26.77 -22.40 -36.22
C LYS A 6 25.95 -21.46 -35.31
N PHE A 7 25.61 -20.28 -35.81
CA PHE A 7 24.65 -19.38 -35.18
C PHE A 7 23.20 -19.84 -35.48
N PRO A 8 22.25 -19.67 -34.54
CA PRO A 8 20.84 -20.04 -34.75
C PRO A 8 20.14 -19.10 -35.75
N PRO A 9 19.07 -19.57 -36.44
CA PRO A 9 18.36 -18.77 -37.43
C PRO A 9 17.60 -17.61 -36.78
N LYS A 10 17.70 -16.43 -37.41
CA LYS A 10 16.97 -15.21 -37.06
C LYS A 10 15.46 -15.43 -37.15
N CYS A 11 14.73 -15.19 -36.06
CA CYS A 11 13.27 -15.09 -36.06
C CYS A 11 12.84 -13.95 -37.01
N ARG A 12 12.12 -14.30 -38.08
CA ARG A 12 11.48 -13.32 -38.96
C ARG A 12 10.21 -12.82 -38.29
N PHE A 13 10.14 -11.53 -37.99
CA PHE A 13 8.89 -10.86 -37.65
C PHE A 13 8.04 -10.66 -38.93
N PRO A 14 6.71 -10.82 -38.86
CA PRO A 14 5.85 -10.48 -40.00
C PRO A 14 5.87 -8.96 -40.26
N PRO A 15 5.70 -8.52 -41.51
CA PRO A 15 5.66 -7.10 -41.85
C PRO A 15 4.40 -6.43 -41.26
N PRO A 16 4.44 -5.12 -40.98
CA PRO A 16 3.28 -4.40 -40.48
C PRO A 16 2.18 -4.34 -41.56
N VAL A 17 0.95 -4.66 -41.14
CA VAL A 17 -0.24 -4.49 -41.99
C VAL A 17 -0.49 -3.00 -42.14
N LEU A 18 -0.39 -2.50 -43.38
CA LEU A 18 -0.81 -1.17 -43.81
C LEU A 18 -2.33 -1.04 -43.58
N ILE A 19 -2.74 -0.26 -42.58
CA ILE A 19 -4.12 0.19 -42.44
C ILE A 19 -4.28 1.41 -43.34
N ASN A 20 -5.07 1.27 -44.39
CA ASN A 20 -5.48 2.37 -45.26
C ASN A 20 -6.29 3.40 -44.46
N SER A 21 -5.94 4.68 -44.63
CA SER A 21 -6.69 5.82 -44.12
C SER A 21 -8.09 5.88 -44.76
N ILE A 22 -9.13 5.90 -43.92
CA ILE A 22 -10.52 6.10 -44.35
C ILE A 22 -10.83 7.61 -44.27
N PRO A 23 -11.46 8.21 -45.31
CA PRO A 23 -11.82 9.63 -45.27
C PRO A 23 -13.00 9.89 -44.32
N SER A 24 -12.87 10.95 -43.52
CA SER A 24 -13.89 11.46 -42.62
C SER A 24 -14.97 12.21 -43.41
N HIS A 25 -16.18 11.65 -43.54
CA HIS A 25 -17.44 12.41 -43.60
C HIS A 25 -18.62 11.43 -43.58
N SER A 26 -19.23 11.23 -42.41
CA SER A 26 -20.61 10.74 -42.30
C SER A 26 -21.18 11.09 -40.92
N THR A 27 -22.21 11.92 -40.89
CA THR A 27 -23.00 12.24 -39.70
C THR A 27 -23.87 11.04 -39.31
N PRO A 28 -23.87 10.57 -38.05
CA PRO A 28 -24.78 9.51 -37.65
C PRO A 28 -26.13 10.11 -37.23
N LYS A 29 -27.19 9.78 -37.98
CA LYS A 29 -28.57 9.85 -37.49
C LYS A 29 -28.74 8.75 -36.44
N THR A 30 -28.93 9.14 -35.19
CA THR A 30 -29.21 8.22 -34.08
C THR A 30 -30.61 7.63 -34.23
N LEU A 31 -30.69 6.36 -34.62
CA LEU A 31 -31.85 5.51 -34.37
C LEU A 31 -31.73 4.96 -32.95
N PHE A 32 -32.62 5.41 -32.07
CA PHE A 32 -32.72 4.90 -30.70
C PHE A 32 -33.36 3.51 -30.71
N PHE A 33 -32.56 2.48 -30.46
CA PHE A 33 -33.05 1.18 -29.99
C PHE A 33 -32.97 1.16 -28.46
N PRO A 34 -34.06 0.89 -27.72
CA PRO A 34 -33.99 0.79 -26.27
C PRO A 34 -33.41 -0.58 -25.89
N THR A 35 -32.13 -0.62 -25.52
CA THR A 35 -31.56 -1.78 -24.81
C THR A 35 -31.78 -1.59 -23.31
N ASN A 36 -32.51 -2.53 -22.71
CA ASN A 36 -32.78 -2.62 -21.28
C ASN A 36 -31.48 -2.73 -20.47
N PHE A 37 -30.98 -1.62 -19.94
CA PHE A 37 -29.95 -1.64 -18.90
C PHE A 37 -30.63 -1.97 -17.56
N ARG A 38 -30.42 -3.19 -17.04
CA ARG A 38 -30.77 -3.52 -15.65
C ARG A 38 -29.86 -2.68 -14.73
N ARG A 39 -30.45 -1.68 -14.07
CA ARG A 39 -29.84 -1.05 -12.88
C ARG A 39 -29.76 -2.09 -11.77
N PHE A 40 -28.55 -2.51 -11.41
CA PHE A 40 -28.29 -3.04 -10.07
C PHE A 40 -28.12 -1.87 -9.10
N CYS A 41 -29.24 -1.23 -8.77
CA CYS A 41 -29.35 -0.46 -7.53
C CYS A 41 -30.48 -1.12 -6.72
N THR A 42 -30.13 -1.99 -5.79
CA THR A 42 -31.10 -2.61 -4.89
C THR A 42 -31.18 -1.78 -3.61
N SER A 43 -32.22 -0.96 -3.51
CA SER A 43 -32.89 -0.70 -2.23
C SER A 43 -34.39 -0.80 -2.47
N SER A 44 -34.91 -2.03 -2.36
CA SER A 44 -36.35 -2.29 -2.37
C SER A 44 -36.81 -2.48 -0.94
N VAL A 45 -37.64 -1.56 -0.46
CA VAL A 45 -38.49 -1.78 0.72
C VAL A 45 -39.94 -1.83 0.23
N ASN A 46 -40.57 -2.98 0.43
CA ASN A 46 -41.96 -3.26 0.12
C ASN A 46 -42.88 -2.45 1.04
N LEU A 47 -43.96 -1.88 0.50
CA LEU A 47 -45.13 -1.54 1.31
C LEU A 47 -46.41 -1.89 0.55
N GLY A 48 -47.24 -2.71 1.19
CA GLY A 48 -48.52 -3.18 0.68
C GLY A 48 -49.48 -2.02 0.40
N SER A 49 -50.26 -2.22 -0.66
CA SER A 49 -51.33 -1.34 -1.13
C SER A 49 -52.54 -1.35 -0.19
N THR A 50 -52.96 -0.18 0.28
CA THR A 50 -54.40 0.13 0.49
C THR A 50 -54.68 1.63 0.23
N HIS A 51 -55.57 1.85 -0.74
CA HIS A 51 -56.45 3.00 -1.04
C HIS A 51 -56.00 4.49 -0.93
N CYS A 52 -56.18 5.17 -2.07
CA CYS A 52 -56.04 6.61 -2.32
C CYS A 52 -56.86 7.55 -1.40
N LYS A 53 -56.23 8.67 -0.98
CA LYS A 53 -56.77 10.04 -1.15
C LYS A 53 -55.63 11.05 -1.39
N LYS A 54 -55.79 11.87 -2.44
CA LYS A 54 -54.89 12.98 -2.81
C LYS A 54 -55.00 14.09 -1.76
N LYS A 55 -53.89 14.43 -1.09
CA LYS A 55 -53.63 15.76 -0.52
C LYS A 55 -52.18 16.14 -0.84
N SER A 56 -52.00 17.41 -1.21
CA SER A 56 -50.76 18.07 -1.60
C SER A 56 -49.57 17.70 -0.70
N GLY A 57 -48.69 16.84 -1.20
CA GLY A 57 -47.51 16.40 -0.46
C GLY A 57 -46.35 17.36 -0.64
N VAL A 58 -45.96 18.05 0.44
CA VAL A 58 -44.55 18.42 0.63
C VAL A 58 -43.80 17.09 0.63
N ARG A 59 -42.96 16.87 -0.39
CA ARG A 59 -42.14 15.66 -0.49
C ARG A 59 -41.01 15.80 0.54
N ALA A 60 -41.31 15.55 1.80
CA ALA A 60 -40.29 15.31 2.81
C ALA A 60 -39.62 14.00 2.44
N SER A 61 -38.51 14.06 1.70
CA SER A 61 -37.60 12.94 1.64
C SER A 61 -37.08 12.75 3.07
N VAL A 62 -37.58 11.74 3.76
CA VAL A 62 -36.96 11.26 5.00
C VAL A 62 -35.64 10.63 4.59
N GLY A 63 -34.63 11.48 4.38
CA GLY A 63 -33.27 11.04 4.18
C GLY A 63 -32.81 10.44 5.49
N VAL A 64 -32.63 9.11 5.53
CA VAL A 64 -31.95 8.46 6.65
C VAL A 64 -30.57 9.09 6.73
N ARG A 65 -30.33 9.85 7.79
CA ARG A 65 -29.05 10.54 8.02
C ARG A 65 -28.04 9.51 8.49
N VAL A 66 -27.37 8.86 7.55
CA VAL A 66 -26.25 7.95 7.84
C VAL A 66 -25.11 8.76 8.46
N SER A 67 -24.54 8.29 9.57
CA SER A 67 -23.43 8.95 10.23
C SER A 67 -22.14 8.84 9.41
N GLY A 68 -21.21 9.78 9.62
CA GLY A 68 -19.90 9.71 8.96
C GLY A 68 -19.08 8.46 9.33
N SER A 69 -19.28 7.93 10.55
CA SER A 69 -18.65 6.68 11.00
C SER A 69 -19.17 5.47 10.20
N GLN A 70 -20.49 5.37 10.02
CA GLN A 70 -21.10 4.28 9.26
C GLN A 70 -20.65 4.30 7.79
N LEU A 71 -20.54 5.49 7.18
CA LEU A 71 -20.03 5.60 5.81
C LEU A 71 -18.58 5.13 5.69
N LYS A 72 -17.75 5.38 6.71
CA LYS A 72 -16.36 4.91 6.77
C LYS A 72 -16.29 3.40 6.95
N GLU A 73 -17.10 2.83 7.84
CA GLU A 73 -17.20 1.39 8.06
C GLU A 73 -17.64 0.68 6.78
N ASN A 74 -18.72 1.13 6.14
CA ASN A 74 -19.18 0.55 4.87
C ASN A 74 -18.10 0.56 3.78
N TRP A 75 -17.25 1.59 3.75
CA TRP A 75 -16.13 1.64 2.82
C TRP A 75 -15.02 0.66 3.22
N LEU A 76 -14.66 0.56 4.50
CA LEU A 76 -13.68 -0.43 4.97
C LEU A 76 -14.16 -1.86 4.71
N ASP A 77 -15.44 -2.13 4.94
CA ASP A 77 -16.07 -3.43 4.65
C ASP A 77 -15.97 -3.79 3.17
N SER A 78 -16.08 -2.79 2.27
CA SER A 78 -15.89 -3.00 0.82
C SER A 78 -14.47 -3.39 0.42
N LEU A 79 -13.50 -3.25 1.33
CA LEU A 79 -12.09 -3.59 1.15
C LEU A 79 -11.66 -4.86 1.89
N SER A 80 -12.58 -5.53 2.61
CA SER A 80 -12.29 -6.72 3.41
C SER A 80 -12.51 -8.02 2.62
N CYS A 81 -11.60 -8.98 2.79
CA CYS A 81 -11.65 -10.33 2.23
C CYS A 81 -11.50 -11.40 3.34
N PRO A 82 -12.07 -12.61 3.20
CA PRO A 82 -12.92 -13.03 2.10
C PRO A 82 -14.24 -12.25 2.11
N PHE A 83 -14.80 -12.01 0.93
CA PHE A 83 -16.14 -11.44 0.86
C PHE A 83 -17.08 -12.47 1.49
N MET A 84 -17.78 -12.10 2.57
CA MET A 84 -18.82 -12.98 3.13
C MET A 84 -19.82 -13.30 2.01
N GLU A 85 -19.71 -14.49 1.42
CA GLU A 85 -20.76 -15.01 0.58
C GLU A 85 -21.96 -15.20 1.50
N LYS A 86 -23.03 -14.42 1.29
CA LYS A 86 -24.33 -14.74 1.87
C LYS A 86 -24.77 -16.07 1.26
N GLY A 87 -24.41 -17.15 1.94
CA GLY A 87 -24.53 -18.52 1.45
C GLY A 87 -25.94 -18.83 0.94
N SER A 88 -26.00 -19.31 -0.30
CA SER A 88 -27.00 -20.27 -0.71
C SER A 88 -26.82 -21.54 0.12
N HIS A 89 -27.92 -21.95 0.72
CA HIS A 89 -28.07 -23.07 1.63
C HIS A 89 -27.87 -24.42 0.94
N LEU A 90 -26.64 -24.95 0.84
CA LEU A 90 -26.39 -26.39 0.68
C LEU A 90 -25.16 -26.77 1.51
N GLY A 91 -25.38 -27.61 2.52
CA GLY A 91 -24.36 -28.07 3.44
C GLY A 91 -23.23 -28.80 2.74
N PHE A 92 -22.03 -28.33 2.96
CA PHE A 92 -20.79 -29.05 2.77
C PHE A 92 -19.90 -28.69 3.94
N ASP A 93 -19.37 -29.68 4.64
CA ASP A 93 -18.49 -29.49 5.80
C ASP A 93 -17.27 -28.69 5.34
N VAL A 94 -17.24 -27.39 5.66
CA VAL A 94 -16.10 -26.53 5.38
C VAL A 94 -15.08 -26.81 6.45
N GLU A 95 -14.01 -27.49 6.06
CA GLU A 95 -12.80 -27.60 6.86
C GLU A 95 -12.39 -26.23 7.36
N GLU A 96 -12.14 -26.17 8.66
CA GLU A 96 -11.70 -25.01 9.43
C GLU A 96 -10.35 -24.52 8.86
N VAL A 97 -10.40 -23.64 7.84
CA VAL A 97 -9.20 -22.98 7.34
C VAL A 97 -8.62 -22.18 8.50
N ASP A 98 -7.43 -22.61 8.90
CA ASP A 98 -6.64 -22.10 10.01
C ASP A 98 -6.55 -20.56 9.96
N SER A 99 -7.48 -19.91 10.66
CA SER A 99 -7.60 -18.45 10.73
C SER A 99 -6.41 -17.81 11.46
N THR A 100 -5.56 -18.63 12.10
CA THR A 100 -4.32 -18.18 12.74
C THR A 100 -3.25 -17.84 11.69
N ALA A 101 -3.13 -18.60 10.59
CA ALA A 101 -2.14 -18.37 9.55
C ALA A 101 -2.30 -17.02 8.82
N ALA A 102 -3.54 -16.57 8.58
CA ALA A 102 -3.81 -15.24 8.03
C ALA A 102 -3.46 -14.12 9.03
N SER A 103 -3.60 -14.38 10.33
CA SER A 103 -3.20 -13.46 11.41
C SER A 103 -1.67 -13.40 11.59
N GLU A 104 -0.95 -14.41 11.09
CA GLU A 104 0.51 -14.47 11.15
C GLU A 104 1.18 -13.63 10.05
N CYS A 105 0.53 -13.43 8.90
CA CYS A 105 1.07 -12.61 7.81
C CYS A 105 0.49 -11.18 7.78
N VAL A 106 1.35 -10.20 7.48
CA VAL A 106 0.93 -8.80 7.25
C VAL A 106 1.69 -8.22 6.06
N ILE A 107 1.00 -7.45 5.23
CA ILE A 107 1.59 -6.73 4.10
C ILE A 107 1.60 -5.23 4.42
N GLY A 108 2.69 -4.54 4.10
CA GLY A 108 2.80 -3.07 4.17
C GLY A 108 3.11 -2.48 2.81
N ILE A 109 2.40 -1.43 2.42
CA ILE A 109 2.48 -0.81 1.08
C ILE A 109 2.73 0.69 1.21
N ASP A 110 3.85 1.15 0.65
CA ASP A 110 4.02 2.53 0.19
C ASP A 110 3.58 2.58 -1.28
N PRO A 111 2.43 3.23 -1.60
CA PRO A 111 1.82 3.15 -2.93
C PRO A 111 2.53 4.00 -3.98
N ASP A 112 3.52 4.81 -3.62
CA ASP A 112 4.18 5.71 -4.55
C ASP A 112 5.01 4.97 -5.61
N ILE A 113 5.35 5.67 -6.70
CA ILE A 113 6.14 5.11 -7.81
C ILE A 113 7.56 4.70 -7.39
N SER A 114 8.09 5.33 -6.34
CA SER A 114 9.35 4.98 -5.67
C SER A 114 9.13 4.30 -4.33
N GLY A 115 7.89 3.87 -4.06
CA GLY A 115 7.52 3.12 -2.88
C GLY A 115 7.96 1.67 -2.97
N ALA A 116 7.38 0.86 -2.09
CA ALA A 116 7.70 -0.54 -1.98
C ALA A 116 6.53 -1.34 -1.38
N LEU A 117 6.67 -2.65 -1.45
CA LEU A 117 5.84 -3.62 -0.77
C LEU A 117 6.72 -4.42 0.21
N ALA A 118 6.25 -4.55 1.44
CA ALA A 118 6.85 -5.40 2.46
C ALA A 118 5.90 -6.52 2.87
N VAL A 119 6.44 -7.70 3.16
CA VAL A 119 5.71 -8.85 3.70
C VAL A 119 6.38 -9.28 5.00
N LEU A 120 5.59 -9.35 6.07
CA LEU A 120 5.97 -9.93 7.34
C LEU A 120 5.24 -11.26 7.50
N LYS A 121 5.96 -12.34 7.76
CA LYS A 121 5.37 -13.66 8.02
C LYS A 121 5.80 -14.14 9.41
N GLY A 122 4.83 -14.49 10.25
CA GLY A 122 5.09 -15.23 11.49
C GLY A 122 5.46 -16.69 11.19
N ASP A 123 6.27 -17.27 12.06
CA ASP A 123 6.65 -18.69 12.02
C ASP A 123 6.56 -19.33 13.42
N GLY A 124 5.73 -18.77 14.31
CA GLY A 124 5.53 -19.22 15.70
C GLY A 124 6.67 -18.89 16.67
N VAL A 125 7.89 -18.64 16.19
CA VAL A 125 9.07 -18.33 17.03
C VAL A 125 9.54 -16.89 16.84
N GLY A 126 9.29 -16.32 15.66
CA GLY A 126 9.58 -14.93 15.34
C GLY A 126 8.82 -14.49 14.09
N PHE A 127 9.48 -13.66 13.29
CA PHE A 127 8.96 -13.23 12.00
C PHE A 127 10.08 -13.13 10.97
N SER A 128 9.75 -13.47 9.74
CA SER A 128 10.58 -13.16 8.57
C SER A 128 10.03 -11.92 7.87
N ALA A 129 10.92 -11.08 7.36
CA ALA A 129 10.58 -9.86 6.64
C ALA A 129 11.22 -9.85 5.25
N GLN A 130 10.44 -9.48 4.24
CA GLN A 130 10.92 -9.26 2.88
C GLN A 130 10.40 -7.93 2.36
N VAL A 131 11.15 -7.27 1.48
CA VAL A 131 10.77 -5.97 0.90
C VAL A 131 11.19 -5.87 -0.56
N PHE A 132 10.30 -5.33 -1.39
CA PHE A 132 10.46 -5.25 -2.83
C PHE A 132 10.08 -3.84 -3.32
N ASP A 133 10.91 -3.26 -4.18
CA ASP A 133 10.57 -1.99 -4.82
C ASP A 133 9.32 -2.17 -5.69
N THR A 134 8.49 -1.13 -5.75
CA THR A 134 7.28 -1.14 -6.59
C THR A 134 7.63 -1.34 -8.08
N PRO A 135 7.14 -2.43 -8.72
CA PRO A 135 7.34 -2.66 -10.15
C PRO A 135 6.75 -1.53 -11.01
N HIS A 136 7.54 -1.04 -11.96
CA HIS A 136 7.13 0.06 -12.84
C HIS A 136 7.80 -0.01 -14.21
N LEU A 137 7.13 0.60 -15.19
CA LEU A 137 7.58 0.71 -16.58
C LEU A 137 7.69 2.18 -16.99
N GLN A 138 8.50 2.44 -18.01
CA GLN A 138 8.56 3.74 -18.67
C GLN A 138 7.47 3.83 -19.74
N VAL A 139 6.65 4.87 -19.67
CA VAL A 139 5.53 5.12 -20.57
C VAL A 139 5.63 6.53 -21.12
N LEU A 140 5.43 6.68 -22.43
CA LEU A 140 5.34 7.99 -23.07
C LEU A 140 3.98 8.62 -22.78
N VAL A 141 3.97 9.74 -22.05
CA VAL A 141 2.77 10.52 -21.74
C VAL A 141 2.89 11.89 -22.41
N GLY A 142 2.17 12.06 -23.52
CA GLY A 142 2.37 13.20 -24.42
C GLY A 142 3.79 13.18 -24.98
N LYS A 143 4.60 14.19 -24.63
CA LYS A 143 5.99 14.32 -25.09
C LYS A 143 7.04 13.87 -24.06
N ARG A 144 6.63 13.43 -22.86
CA ARG A 144 7.56 13.11 -21.76
C ARG A 144 7.44 11.63 -21.38
N VAL A 145 8.59 10.98 -21.21
CA VAL A 145 8.66 9.64 -20.62
C VAL A 145 8.43 9.75 -19.12
N ARG A 146 7.52 8.94 -18.59
CA ARG A 146 7.15 8.90 -17.16
C ARG A 146 7.13 7.46 -16.68
N LYS A 147 7.38 7.27 -15.39
CA LYS A 147 7.21 5.96 -14.74
C LYS A 147 5.73 5.73 -14.41
N ARG A 148 5.24 4.51 -14.66
CA ARG A 148 3.90 4.04 -14.28
C ARG A 148 4.01 2.65 -13.69
N LEU A 149 3.13 2.34 -12.74
CA LEU A 149 3.06 1.03 -12.11
C LEU A 149 2.86 -0.07 -13.15
N ASP A 150 3.58 -1.17 -12.97
CA ASP A 150 3.39 -2.38 -13.77
C ASP A 150 2.43 -3.32 -13.04
N ALA A 151 1.14 -3.21 -13.37
CA ALA A 151 0.09 -4.00 -12.74
C ALA A 151 0.33 -5.52 -12.87
N ARG A 152 0.88 -5.99 -14.00
CA ARG A 152 1.16 -7.41 -14.22
C ARG A 152 2.25 -7.89 -13.25
N SER A 153 3.36 -7.17 -13.19
CA SER A 153 4.47 -7.52 -12.31
C SER A 153 4.08 -7.43 -10.84
N ILE A 154 3.23 -6.47 -10.45
CA ILE A 154 2.68 -6.39 -9.08
C ILE A 154 1.86 -7.64 -8.74
N VAL A 155 0.93 -8.06 -9.63
CA VAL A 155 0.12 -9.26 -9.41
C VAL A 155 0.98 -10.52 -9.31
N GLN A 156 1.99 -10.66 -10.18
CA GLN A 156 2.93 -11.78 -10.14
C GLN A 156 3.74 -11.80 -8.84
N LEU A 157 4.21 -10.64 -8.40
CA LEU A 157 4.93 -10.49 -7.13
C LEU A 157 4.08 -10.91 -5.94
N LEU A 158 2.83 -10.42 -5.84
CA LEU A 158 1.90 -10.80 -4.78
C LEU A 158 1.66 -12.31 -4.72
N ARG A 159 1.43 -12.94 -5.88
CA ARG A 159 1.24 -14.40 -5.98
C ARG A 159 2.47 -15.19 -5.56
N SER A 160 3.67 -14.67 -5.83
CA SER A 160 4.92 -15.35 -5.48
C SER A 160 5.13 -15.51 -3.98
N PHE A 161 4.44 -14.71 -3.15
CA PHE A 161 4.55 -14.82 -1.70
C PHE A 161 3.79 -15.99 -1.12
N ALA A 162 2.82 -16.59 -1.84
CA ALA A 162 1.97 -17.67 -1.33
C ALA A 162 1.44 -17.37 0.09
N VAL A 163 0.92 -16.15 0.28
CA VAL A 163 0.29 -15.71 1.53
C VAL A 163 -1.18 -16.13 1.54
N PRO A 164 -1.76 -16.46 2.71
CA PRO A 164 -3.16 -16.88 2.80
C PRO A 164 -4.14 -15.80 2.31
N GLU A 165 -5.28 -16.24 1.79
CA GLU A 165 -6.41 -15.35 1.51
C GLU A 165 -6.89 -14.68 2.82
N GLY A 166 -7.39 -13.45 2.72
CA GLY A 166 -7.80 -12.64 3.86
C GLY A 166 -6.64 -11.97 4.61
N THR A 167 -5.38 -12.24 4.25
CA THR A 167 -4.21 -11.52 4.80
C THR A 167 -4.42 -10.00 4.69
N ILE A 168 -4.11 -9.27 5.77
CA ILE A 168 -4.32 -7.82 5.82
C ILE A 168 -3.14 -7.09 5.19
N ALA A 169 -3.44 -6.22 4.22
CA ALA A 169 -2.52 -5.28 3.60
C ALA A 169 -2.78 -3.86 4.10
N TYR A 170 -1.84 -3.32 4.86
CA TYR A 170 -1.84 -1.94 5.31
C TYR A 170 -1.19 -1.07 4.23
N ILE A 171 -1.91 -0.04 3.80
CA ILE A 171 -1.47 0.85 2.72
C ILE A 171 -1.48 2.30 3.19
N GLU A 172 -0.42 3.06 2.92
CA GLU A 172 -0.45 4.50 3.19
C GLU A 172 -1.58 5.18 2.40
N GLN A 173 -2.44 5.89 3.12
CA GLN A 173 -3.53 6.64 2.51
C GLN A 173 -2.95 7.83 1.73
N SER A 174 -3.14 7.82 0.41
CA SER A 174 -2.71 8.92 -0.45
C SER A 174 -3.42 10.22 -0.07
N ARG A 175 -2.65 11.29 0.10
CA ARG A 175 -3.15 12.65 0.34
C ARG A 175 -2.53 13.59 -0.68
N PRO A 176 -3.34 14.28 -1.51
CA PRO A 176 -2.83 15.29 -2.42
C PRO A 176 -2.04 16.34 -1.64
N PHE A 177 -0.79 16.59 -2.02
CA PHE A 177 0.01 17.63 -1.39
C PHE A 177 -0.30 18.98 -2.06
N PRO A 178 -0.58 20.06 -1.32
CA PRO A 178 -0.99 21.34 -1.92
C PRO A 178 0.00 21.93 -2.92
N LYS A 179 1.30 21.61 -2.77
CA LYS A 179 2.36 22.08 -3.67
C LYS A 179 2.50 21.26 -4.95
N ASP A 180 1.80 20.12 -5.05
CA ASP A 180 1.83 19.29 -6.25
C ASP A 180 0.92 19.87 -7.34
N GLY A 181 1.37 19.74 -8.59
CA GLY A 181 0.53 20.05 -9.74
C GLY A 181 -0.55 18.99 -9.97
N LYS A 182 -1.55 19.31 -10.80
CA LYS A 182 -2.67 18.43 -11.19
C LYS A 182 -2.22 17.01 -11.59
N GLN A 183 -1.10 16.91 -12.30
CA GLN A 183 -0.55 15.63 -12.75
C GLN A 183 0.02 14.79 -11.59
N GLY A 184 0.55 15.43 -10.54
CA GLY A 184 1.00 14.78 -9.31
C GLY A 184 -0.19 14.17 -8.58
N TRP A 185 -1.25 14.95 -8.36
CA TRP A 185 -2.49 14.49 -7.74
C TRP A 185 -3.12 13.32 -8.48
N TRP A 186 -3.20 13.41 -9.82
CA TRP A 186 -3.69 12.30 -10.62
C TRP A 186 -2.80 11.06 -10.49
N SER A 187 -1.48 11.22 -10.48
CA SER A 187 -0.57 10.08 -10.41
C SER A 187 -0.63 9.40 -9.05
N GLY A 188 -0.69 10.17 -7.96
CA GLY A 188 -0.85 9.63 -6.60
C GLY A 188 -2.18 8.90 -6.44
N GLY A 189 -3.29 9.50 -6.89
CA GLY A 189 -4.60 8.85 -6.86
C GLY A 189 -4.67 7.59 -7.72
N PHE A 190 -4.06 7.60 -8.92
CA PHE A 190 -3.97 6.42 -9.78
C PHE A 190 -3.19 5.29 -9.12
N SER A 191 -2.01 5.58 -8.57
CA SER A 191 -1.19 4.56 -7.91
C SER A 191 -1.91 3.95 -6.71
N TYR A 192 -2.50 4.78 -5.86
CA TYR A 192 -3.26 4.33 -4.68
C TYR A 192 -4.46 3.46 -5.06
N GLY A 193 -5.27 3.90 -6.03
CA GLY A 193 -6.43 3.13 -6.50
C GLY A 193 -6.03 1.82 -7.18
N LEU A 194 -4.93 1.80 -7.95
CA LEU A 194 -4.44 0.59 -8.59
C LEU A 194 -3.96 -0.43 -7.55
N TRP A 195 -3.25 0.00 -6.51
CA TRP A 195 -2.86 -0.88 -5.40
C TRP A 195 -4.08 -1.47 -4.69
N ILE A 196 -5.06 -0.65 -4.29
CA ILE A 196 -6.29 -1.14 -3.65
C ILE A 196 -6.99 -2.18 -4.54
N GLY A 197 -7.20 -1.85 -5.82
CA GLY A 197 -7.89 -2.75 -6.75
C GLY A 197 -7.17 -4.08 -6.92
N ILE A 198 -5.83 -4.05 -7.06
CA ILE A 198 -5.03 -5.28 -7.18
C ILE A 198 -5.08 -6.11 -5.89
N LEU A 199 -4.95 -5.48 -4.73
CA LEU A 199 -4.92 -6.18 -3.44
C LEU A 199 -6.26 -6.88 -3.17
N VAL A 200 -7.37 -6.15 -3.28
CA VAL A 200 -8.72 -6.69 -3.08
C VAL A 200 -9.01 -7.80 -4.10
N ALA A 201 -8.69 -7.59 -5.40
CA ALA A 201 -8.87 -8.62 -6.42
C ALA A 201 -7.95 -9.84 -6.26
N SER A 202 -6.91 -9.74 -5.43
CA SER A 202 -6.02 -10.85 -5.08
C SER A 202 -6.41 -11.54 -3.77
N GLY A 203 -7.57 -11.20 -3.18
CA GLY A 203 -8.09 -11.82 -1.95
C GLY A 203 -7.54 -11.22 -0.65
N PHE A 204 -6.92 -10.04 -0.69
CA PHE A 204 -6.42 -9.37 0.52
C PHE A 204 -7.45 -8.41 1.11
N SER A 205 -7.50 -8.38 2.45
CA SER A 205 -8.16 -7.30 3.18
C SER A 205 -7.28 -6.05 3.15
N VAL A 206 -7.82 -4.90 2.76
CA VAL A 206 -7.02 -3.66 2.69
C VAL A 206 -7.41 -2.69 3.80
N VAL A 207 -6.41 -2.25 4.57
CA VAL A 207 -6.58 -1.25 5.63
C VAL A 207 -5.77 0.00 5.31
N PRO A 208 -6.42 1.09 4.88
CA PRO A 208 -5.70 2.33 4.65
C PRO A 208 -5.30 3.05 5.94
N VAL A 209 -4.03 3.44 6.03
CA VAL A 209 -3.43 4.04 7.21
C VAL A 209 -2.93 5.44 6.86
N SER A 210 -3.32 6.44 7.65
CA SER A 210 -2.79 7.79 7.45
C SER A 210 -1.31 7.85 7.83
N SER A 211 -0.52 8.61 7.08
CA SER A 211 0.91 8.76 7.33
C SER A 211 1.25 9.23 8.74
N LEU A 212 0.42 10.13 9.30
CA LEU A 212 0.57 10.61 10.67
C LEU A 212 0.48 9.50 11.71
N LEU A 213 -0.46 8.55 11.55
CA LEU A 213 -0.69 7.49 12.54
C LEU A 213 0.51 6.55 12.66
N TRP A 214 0.99 6.02 11.54
CA TRP A 214 2.12 5.09 11.58
C TRP A 214 3.43 5.82 11.90
N LYS A 215 3.61 7.08 11.47
CA LYS A 215 4.80 7.88 11.82
C LYS A 215 4.85 8.21 13.31
N ASN A 216 3.71 8.52 13.92
CA ASN A 216 3.62 8.77 15.37
C ASN A 216 4.03 7.53 16.18
N GLN A 217 3.59 6.34 15.77
CA GLN A 217 3.93 5.07 16.45
C GLN A 217 5.45 4.83 16.56
N PHE A 218 6.21 5.31 15.57
CA PHE A 218 7.67 5.16 15.53
C PHE A 218 8.42 6.46 15.85
N GLU A 219 7.72 7.46 16.40
CA GLU A 219 8.28 8.75 16.82
C GLU A 219 9.00 9.49 15.67
N LEU A 220 8.49 9.31 14.45
CA LEU A 220 9.04 9.93 13.23
C LEU A 220 8.43 11.32 12.96
N CYS A 221 7.65 11.85 13.90
CA CYS A 221 7.00 13.15 13.80
C CYS A 221 7.81 14.19 14.57
N GLY A 222 8.75 14.87 13.88
CA GLY A 222 9.51 15.94 14.53
C GLY A 222 10.61 16.63 13.74
N SER A 223 10.99 16.18 12.53
CA SER A 223 12.13 16.79 11.82
C SER A 223 11.93 16.93 10.31
N SER A 224 12.73 17.79 9.69
CA SER A 224 12.87 17.95 8.24
C SER A 224 13.47 16.71 7.53
N SER A 225 13.79 15.64 8.27
CA SER A 225 14.55 14.45 7.86
C SER A 225 13.74 13.13 7.87
N ASN A 226 12.40 13.19 7.86
CA ASN A 226 11.50 12.02 7.95
C ASN A 226 11.91 10.79 7.11
N LYS A 227 12.52 10.98 5.93
CA LYS A 227 12.99 9.88 5.06
C LYS A 227 14.24 9.18 5.58
N ASP A 228 15.18 9.91 6.18
CA ASP A 228 16.40 9.33 6.78
C ASP A 228 16.04 8.65 8.11
N ASP A 229 15.14 9.26 8.86
CA ASP A 229 14.62 8.73 10.12
C ASP A 229 13.85 7.41 9.90
N SER A 230 13.01 7.35 8.87
CA SER A 230 12.31 6.11 8.50
C SER A 230 13.28 4.97 8.17
N ARG A 231 14.35 5.25 7.41
CA ARG A 231 15.36 4.20 7.11
C ARG A 231 16.10 3.74 8.37
N ARG A 232 16.42 4.66 9.28
CA ARG A 232 17.06 4.32 10.56
C ARG A 232 16.15 3.45 11.42
N ALA A 233 14.89 3.84 11.58
CA ALA A 233 13.90 3.09 12.36
C ALA A 233 13.64 1.70 11.76
N ALA A 234 13.47 1.61 10.44
CA ALA A 234 13.30 0.33 9.77
C ALA A 234 14.55 -0.57 9.90
N SER A 235 15.76 -0.01 9.82
CA SER A 235 17.00 -0.80 10.02
C SER A 235 17.14 -1.32 11.45
N ALA A 236 16.70 -0.54 12.45
CA ALA A 236 16.68 -0.97 13.85
C ALA A 236 15.65 -2.09 14.10
N LEU A 237 14.46 -2.00 13.49
CA LEU A 237 13.41 -3.01 13.60
C LEU A 237 13.69 -4.28 12.78
N PHE A 238 14.39 -4.14 11.65
CA PHE A 238 14.69 -5.23 10.72
C PHE A 238 16.21 -5.31 10.44
N PRO A 239 17.05 -5.71 11.42
CA PRO A 239 18.50 -5.70 11.26
C PRO A 239 19.00 -6.49 10.04
N SER A 240 18.37 -7.62 9.73
CA SER A 240 18.68 -8.46 8.57
C SER A 240 18.50 -7.76 7.22
N LEU A 241 17.63 -6.74 7.16
CA LEU A 241 17.35 -5.95 5.95
C LEU A 241 18.13 -4.63 5.89
N SER A 242 18.93 -4.30 6.91
CA SER A 242 19.67 -3.02 6.98
C SER A 242 20.54 -2.76 5.75
N SER A 243 21.09 -3.80 5.12
CA SER A 243 21.87 -3.69 3.88
C SER A 243 21.04 -3.15 2.70
N LEU A 244 19.73 -3.41 2.68
CA LEU A 244 18.79 -2.96 1.66
C LEU A 244 18.25 -1.54 1.90
N LEU A 245 18.57 -0.93 3.04
CA LEU A 245 18.05 0.37 3.50
C LEU A 245 19.11 1.47 3.59
N LYS A 246 20.33 1.21 3.09
CA LYS A 246 21.48 2.12 3.24
C LYS A 246 21.35 3.42 2.45
N ARG A 247 20.71 3.41 1.27
CA ARG A 247 20.75 4.56 0.34
C ARG A 247 19.54 5.45 0.56
N LYS A 248 19.66 6.75 0.27
CA LYS A 248 18.54 7.71 0.33
C LYS A 248 17.33 7.30 -0.51
N LYS A 249 17.55 6.60 -1.62
CA LYS A 249 16.46 6.11 -2.49
C LYS A 249 15.68 4.93 -1.91
N ASP A 250 16.19 4.29 -0.85
CA ASP A 250 15.57 3.12 -0.22
C ASP A 250 14.53 3.53 0.85
N HIS A 251 14.09 4.80 0.86
CA HIS A 251 13.07 5.28 1.80
C HIS A 251 11.72 4.59 1.60
N GLY A 252 11.29 4.32 0.36
CA GLY A 252 10.04 3.62 0.11
C GLY A 252 10.03 2.20 0.71
N ARG A 253 11.17 1.50 0.67
CA ARG A 253 11.34 0.20 1.35
C ARG A 253 11.18 0.32 2.86
N ALA A 254 11.78 1.36 3.44
CA ALA A 254 11.65 1.62 4.87
C ALA A 254 10.21 1.97 5.26
N GLU A 255 9.52 2.83 4.49
CA GLU A 255 8.12 3.19 4.77
C GLU A 255 7.21 1.95 4.66
N ALA A 256 7.36 1.11 3.63
CA ALA A 256 6.60 -0.14 3.50
C ALA A 256 6.82 -1.11 4.69
N LEU A 257 8.07 -1.27 5.13
CA LEU A 257 8.41 -2.09 6.31
C LEU A 257 7.78 -1.55 7.59
N LEU A 258 7.83 -0.24 7.80
CA LEU A 258 7.24 0.41 8.97
C LEU A 258 5.71 0.35 8.95
N ILE A 259 5.08 0.49 7.78
CA ILE A 259 3.63 0.31 7.63
C ILE A 259 3.21 -1.13 7.98
N ALA A 260 3.97 -2.13 7.53
CA ALA A 260 3.72 -3.52 7.91
C ALA A 260 3.91 -3.74 9.42
N ALA A 261 4.98 -3.19 9.99
CA ALA A 261 5.27 -3.26 11.42
C ALA A 261 4.17 -2.59 12.26
N TYR A 262 3.65 -1.45 11.81
CA TYR A 262 2.51 -0.77 12.41
C TYR A 262 1.27 -1.67 12.42
N GLY A 263 0.95 -2.29 11.28
CA GLY A 263 -0.17 -3.22 11.16
C GLY A 263 -0.05 -4.44 12.07
N LYS A 264 1.17 -4.97 12.22
CA LYS A 264 1.47 -6.09 13.14
C LYS A 264 1.47 -5.68 14.62
N GLY A 265 1.49 -4.38 14.94
CA GLY A 265 1.48 -3.87 16.31
C GLY A 265 2.86 -3.73 16.96
N PHE A 266 3.93 -3.61 16.18
CA PHE A 266 5.28 -3.41 16.72
C PHE A 266 5.40 -2.05 17.43
N LYS A 267 6.22 -2.04 18.49
CA LYS A 267 6.66 -0.83 19.17
C LYS A 267 8.15 -0.66 18.92
N ARG A 268 8.62 0.59 18.94
CA ARG A 268 10.06 0.87 18.90
C ARG A 268 10.72 0.14 20.09
N PRO A 269 11.89 -0.50 19.90
CA PRO A 269 12.65 -1.03 21.04
C PRO A 269 12.91 0.13 22.00
N SER A 270 12.43 0.02 23.25
CA SER A 270 12.85 0.94 24.30
C SER A 270 14.36 0.79 24.43
N GLU A 271 15.12 1.87 24.26
CA GLU A 271 16.53 1.87 24.60
C GLU A 271 16.65 1.54 26.09
N SER A 272 16.88 0.27 26.42
CA SER A 272 17.47 -0.06 27.70
C SER A 272 18.86 0.55 27.65
N PHE A 273 19.05 1.63 28.39
CA PHE A 273 20.37 2.20 28.65
C PHE A 273 21.29 1.05 29.08
N VAL A 274 22.22 0.67 28.20
CA VAL A 274 23.38 -0.10 28.62
C VAL A 274 24.25 0.92 29.34
N GLU A 275 24.13 0.94 30.66
CA GLU A 275 25.07 1.63 31.53
C GLU A 275 26.43 0.95 31.34
N CYS A 276 27.29 1.60 30.56
CA CYS A 276 28.69 1.21 30.49
C CYS A 276 29.32 1.53 31.85
N ASP A 277 29.51 0.51 32.68
CA ASP A 277 30.27 0.55 33.93
C ASP A 277 31.67 1.13 33.69
N ALA A 278 31.81 2.44 33.89
CA ALA A 278 33.10 3.08 34.09
C ALA A 278 33.49 2.86 35.55
N LYS A 279 34.27 1.80 35.82
CA LYS A 279 34.85 1.57 37.14
C LYS A 279 35.85 2.69 37.47
N GLU A 280 35.48 3.49 38.46
CA GLU A 280 36.30 4.50 39.15
C GLU A 280 37.49 3.81 39.84
N GLY A 281 38.70 4.05 39.33
CA GLY A 281 39.97 3.80 40.02
C GLY A 281 40.43 5.07 40.71
N LYS A 282 40.13 5.21 42.00
CA LYS A 282 40.53 6.33 42.86
C LYS A 282 41.91 6.03 43.45
N SER A 283 42.92 6.83 43.10
CA SER A 283 44.16 6.93 43.90
C SER A 283 44.42 8.38 44.28
N ARG A 284 44.60 8.57 45.59
CA ARG A 284 44.96 9.83 46.26
C ARG A 284 46.44 10.12 45.97
N ASP A 285 46.82 11.39 45.86
CA ASP A 285 47.82 12.00 46.76
C ASP A 285 48.06 13.50 46.53
N ALA A 286 47.85 14.22 47.63
CA ALA A 286 48.46 15.41 48.20
C ALA A 286 49.31 16.44 47.40
N LYS A 287 49.17 17.67 47.94
CA LYS A 287 50.09 18.83 48.02
C LYS A 287 49.96 19.97 46.99
N CYS A 288 49.23 21.00 47.44
CA CYS A 288 49.77 22.31 47.83
C CYS A 288 51.14 22.69 47.22
N LEU A 289 51.16 23.75 46.41
CA LEU A 289 52.17 24.79 46.49
C LEU A 289 51.69 26.07 45.77
N ILE A 290 51.67 27.13 46.56
CA ILE A 290 51.50 28.54 46.19
C ILE A 290 52.92 29.03 45.81
N GLY A 291 53.05 29.88 44.79
CA GLY A 291 54.32 30.54 44.49
C GLY A 291 54.27 31.38 43.22
N GLU A 292 54.03 32.69 43.41
CA GLU A 292 54.35 33.75 42.45
C GLU A 292 55.84 33.73 42.08
N VAL A 293 56.19 33.96 40.81
CA VAL A 293 57.32 34.81 40.38
C VAL A 293 57.00 35.31 38.96
N GLY A 294 56.92 36.63 38.80
CA GLY A 294 56.95 37.28 37.50
C GLY A 294 58.37 37.46 36.98
N ASN A 295 58.53 37.58 35.67
CA ASN A 295 59.45 38.54 35.05
C ASN A 295 59.28 38.57 33.52
N GLU A 296 59.27 39.81 33.03
CA GLU A 296 59.57 40.34 31.68
C GLU A 296 58.69 39.96 30.49
#